data_AF-A0A9E5N6M4-F1
#
_entry.id   AF-A0A9E5N6M4-F1
#
_cell.length_a   1.000
_cell.length_b   1.000
_cell.length_c   1.000
_cell.angle_alpha   90.00
_cell.angle_beta   90.00
_cell.angle_gamma   90.00
#
_symmetry.space_group_name_H-M   'P 1'
#
loop_
_entity.id
_entity.type
_entity.pdbx_description
1 polymer ?
#
loop_
_entity_poly.entity_id
_entity_poly.type
_entity_poly.pdbx_seq_one_letter_code
_entity_poly.pdbx_strand_id
1 'polypeptide(L)' 'VDLPHFHRAGMDGYAVRARETFGAGPSQPAYLSLAGTIEMGKEAARPLGKGEAMRISTGGM' A
#
# COMPACT_ATOMS: atom_id res chain seq x y z
N VAL A 1 0.06 10.06 -23.80
CA VAL A 1 1.15 10.06 -22.81
C VAL A 1 0.52 9.68 -21.47
N ASP A 2 1.11 8.75 -20.73
CA ASP A 2 0.59 8.42 -19.39
C ASP A 2 0.99 9.52 -18.42
N LEU A 3 -0.01 10.16 -17.83
CA LEU A 3 0.17 11.22 -16.85
C LEU A 3 -0.79 10.98 -15.67
N PRO A 4 -0.28 10.65 -14.48
CA PRO A 4 1.13 10.40 -14.13
C PRO A 4 1.73 9.17 -14.83
N HIS A 5 3.05 9.18 -15.03
CA HIS A 5 3.80 8.11 -15.71
C HIS A 5 4.12 6.91 -14.79
N PHE A 6 3.56 6.89 -13.58
CA PHE A 6 3.74 5.86 -12.56
C PHE A 6 2.45 5.67 -11.75
N HIS A 7 2.33 4.51 -11.12
CA HIS A 7 1.28 4.26 -10.14
C HIS A 7 1.57 5.05 -8.87
N ARG A 8 0.56 5.76 -8.37
CA ARG A 8 0.69 6.57 -7.16
C ARG A 8 -0.48 6.37 -6.23
N ALA A 9 -0.25 6.60 -4.95
CA ALA A 9 -1.36 6.72 -4.00
C ALA A 9 -2.19 7.97 -4.28
N GLY A 10 -3.50 7.80 -4.41
CA GLY A 10 -4.45 8.92 -4.52
C GLY A 10 -4.83 9.53 -3.16
N MET A 11 -4.50 8.85 -2.06
CA MET A 11 -4.82 9.23 -0.68
C MET A 11 -3.72 8.76 0.26
N ASP A 12 -3.72 9.28 1.48
CA ASP A 12 -2.93 8.76 2.58
C ASP A 12 -3.55 7.46 3.11
N GLY A 13 -2.73 6.46 3.40
CA GLY A 13 -3.22 5.18 3.89
C GLY A 13 -2.14 4.11 3.98
N TYR A 14 -2.50 2.90 3.54
CA TYR A 14 -1.60 1.74 3.54
C TYR A 14 -1.61 1.07 2.17
N ALA A 15 -0.42 0.93 1.58
CA ALA A 15 -0.19 0.05 0.44
C ALA A 15 -0.27 -1.40 0.94
N VAL A 16 -1.14 -2.18 0.31
CA VAL A 16 -1.36 -3.60 0.62
C VAL A 16 -1.44 -4.39 -0.67
N ARG A 17 -1.18 -5.69 -0.59
CA ARG A 17 -1.51 -6.60 -1.68
C ARG A 17 -3.01 -6.90 -1.62
N ALA A 18 -3.76 -6.50 -2.65
CA ALA A 18 -5.24 -6.61 -2.65
C ALA A 18 -5.78 -7.99 -2.26
N ARG A 19 -5.10 -9.07 -2.68
CA ARG A 19 -5.49 -10.45 -2.33
C ARG A 19 -5.46 -10.76 -0.82
N GLU A 20 -4.66 -10.04 -0.05
CA GLU A 20 -4.54 -10.24 1.39
C GLU A 20 -5.76 -9.68 2.15
N THR A 21 -6.58 -8.84 1.51
CA THR A 21 -7.82 -8.31 2.09
C THR A 21 -9.07 -9.04 1.61
N PHE A 22 -8.93 -10.10 0.82
CA PHE A 22 -10.08 -10.88 0.35
C PHE A 22 -10.72 -11.64 1.51
N GLY A 23 -12.04 -11.52 1.65
CA GLY A 23 -12.79 -12.09 2.78
C GLY A 23 -12.72 -11.29 4.08
N ALA A 24 -11.94 -10.20 4.12
CA ALA A 24 -11.92 -9.31 5.27
C ALA A 24 -13.28 -8.62 5.46
N GLY A 25 -13.77 -8.60 6.69
CA GLY A 25 -15.04 -7.97 7.05
C GLY A 25 -15.08 -7.54 8.52
N PRO A 26 -16.19 -6.91 8.97
CA PRO A 26 -16.27 -6.35 10.32
C PRO A 26 -16.06 -7.36 11.45
N SER A 27 -16.48 -8.61 11.25
CA SER A 27 -16.31 -9.72 12.21
C SER A 27 -15.04 -10.53 12.00
N GLN A 28 -14.35 -10.34 10.87
CA GLN A 28 -13.13 -11.06 10.51
C GLN A 28 -12.16 -10.10 9.80
N PRO A 29 -11.46 -9.24 10.55
CA PRO A 29 -10.50 -8.30 9.97
C PRO A 29 -9.25 -9.03 9.46
N ALA A 30 -8.66 -8.53 8.37
CA ALA A 30 -7.35 -8.95 7.92
C ALA A 30 -6.26 -8.20 8.70
N TYR A 31 -5.38 -8.93 9.36
CA TYR A 31 -4.22 -8.37 10.05
C TYR A 31 -2.99 -8.41 9.15
N LEU A 32 -2.31 -7.28 9.03
CA LEU A 32 -1.09 -7.13 8.24
C LEU A 32 0.02 -6.50 9.09
N SER A 33 1.25 -6.93 8.88
CA SER A 33 2.42 -6.36 9.54
C SER A 33 2.89 -5.10 8.82
N LEU A 34 3.09 -4.01 9.57
CA LEU A 34 3.64 -2.78 9.03
C LEU A 34 5.13 -2.95 8.74
N ALA A 35 5.48 -2.99 7.46
CA ALA A 35 6.81 -3.27 6.95
C ALA A 35 7.63 -2.01 6.59
N GLY A 36 7.02 -0.83 6.65
CA GLY A 36 7.69 0.43 6.34
C GLY A 36 6.74 1.58 5.98
N THR A 37 7.34 2.67 5.47
CA THR A 37 6.67 3.89 5.02
C THR A 37 7.14 4.27 3.62
N ILE A 38 6.22 4.81 2.81
CA ILE A 38 6.46 5.33 1.46
C ILE A 38 6.05 6.80 1.48
N GLU A 39 7.04 7.67 1.33
CA GLU A 39 6.85 9.12 1.32
C GLU A 39 6.39 9.64 -0.06
N MET A 40 5.87 10.86 -0.07
CA MET A 40 5.43 11.54 -1.29
C MET A 40 6.56 11.57 -2.34
N GLY A 41 6.30 11.12 -3.56
CA GLY A 41 7.27 11.14 -4.66
C GLY A 41 8.48 10.23 -4.44
N LYS A 42 8.42 9.29 -3.50
CA LYS A 42 9.43 8.24 -3.29
C LYS A 42 8.90 6.89 -3.69
N GLU A 43 9.78 6.06 -4.22
CA GLU A 43 9.52 4.64 -4.46
C GLU A 43 9.63 3.84 -3.16
N ALA A 44 8.82 2.79 -3.05
CA ALA A 44 8.95 1.79 -2.02
C ALA A 44 10.38 1.19 -2.00
N ALA A 45 10.98 1.13 -0.81
CA ALA A 45 12.32 0.57 -0.64
C ALA A 45 12.44 -0.90 -1.08
N ARG A 46 11.32 -1.64 -1.08
CA ARG A 46 11.19 -3.00 -1.59
C ARG A 46 9.73 -3.34 -1.89
N PRO A 47 9.47 -4.41 -2.68
CA PRO A 47 8.13 -4.95 -2.84
C PRO A 47 7.52 -5.43 -1.51
N LEU A 48 6.19 -5.36 -1.41
CA LEU A 48 5.43 -5.91 -0.29
C LEU A 48 5.46 -7.45 -0.29
N GLY A 49 5.78 -8.02 0.86
CA GLY A 49 5.68 -9.44 1.16
C GLY A 49 4.24 -9.91 1.37
N LYS A 50 4.08 -11.20 1.70
CA LYS A 50 2.78 -11.75 2.11
C LYS A 50 2.48 -11.32 3.55
N GLY A 51 1.24 -10.93 3.84
CA GLY A 51 0.84 -10.45 5.17
C GLY A 51 1.43 -9.09 5.56
N GLU A 52 1.99 -8.34 4.61
CA GLU A 52 2.63 -7.04 4.88
C GLU A 52 1.83 -5.86 4.32
N ALA A 53 2.00 -4.72 4.97
CA ALA A 53 1.53 -3.42 4.53
C ALA A 53 2.64 -2.37 4.71
N MET A 54 2.64 -1.32 3.88
CA MET A 54 3.47 -0.14 4.08
C MET A 54 2.58 1.09 4.18
N ARG A 55 2.83 1.97 5.15
CA ARG A 55 2.12 3.26 5.21
C ARG A 55 2.53 4.09 4.00
N ILE A 56 1.58 4.66 3.29
CA ILE A 56 1.85 5.44 2.08
C ILE A 56 1.15 6.79 2.15
N SER A 57 1.90 7.85 1.83
CA SER A 57 1.36 9.21 1.69
C SER A 57 0.88 9.43 0.26
N THR A 58 -0.07 10.34 0.07
CA THR A 58 -0.60 10.74 -1.24
C THR A 58 0.54 11.06 -2.19
N GLY A 59 0.58 10.45 -3.37
CA GLY A 59 1.67 10.64 -4.33
C GLY A 59 2.92 9.79 -4.12
N GLY A 60 2.95 8.88 -3.13
CA GLY A 60 3.97 7.83 -3.02
C GLY A 60 3.87 6.78 -4.13
N MET A 61 4.98 6.10 -4.43
CA MET A 61 5.15 5.15 -5.54
C MET A 61 5.49 3.73 -5.07
#